data_AF-A0A6A5TK77-F1
#
_entry.id   AF-A0A6A5TK77-F1
#
_cell.length_a   1.000
_cell.length_b   1.000
_cell.length_c   1.000
_cell.angle_alpha   90.00
_cell.angle_beta   90.00
_cell.angle_gamma   90.00
#
_symmetry.space_group_name_H-M   'P 1'
#
loop_
_entity.id
_entity.type
_entity.pdbx_description
1 polymer ?
#
loop_
_entity_poly.entity_id
_entity_poly.type
_entity_poly.pdbx_seq_one_letter_code
_entity_poly.pdbx_strand_id
1 'polypeptide(L)'
;MSDFLESLDMFGHQGKPPIWLTPHFTAFITMLDQHRPLSFKGKTPKAHIIYTHDGLFKNRDDPRPEIRPDDPREMTWLLNNRTDFSGGGWLTLVGRENLRVGVMDNYTMLGVPENAQKTRDLIAGALA
;
A
#
# COMPACT_ATOMS: atom_id res chain seq x y z
N MET A 1 -13.08 -5.22 9.57
CA MET A 1 -11.93 -5.94 9.00
C MET A 1 -10.66 -5.96 9.89
N SER A 2 -10.34 -4.90 10.63
CA SER A 2 -9.13 -4.86 11.48
C SER A 2 -9.04 -6.02 12.47
N ASP A 3 -10.14 -6.38 13.12
CA ASP A 3 -10.19 -7.51 14.07
C ASP A 3 -9.82 -8.86 13.41
N PHE A 4 -10.14 -9.03 12.13
CA PHE A 4 -9.77 -10.24 11.38
C PHE A 4 -8.26 -10.29 11.13
N LEU A 5 -7.65 -9.17 10.72
CA LEU A 5 -6.20 -9.10 10.53
C LEU A 5 -5.44 -9.27 11.85
N GLU A 6 -6.00 -8.75 12.95
CA GLU A 6 -5.48 -9.01 14.29
C GLU A 6 -5.60 -10.49 14.68
N SER A 7 -6.71 -11.15 14.34
CA SER A 7 -6.88 -12.59 14.58
C SER A 7 -5.89 -13.47 13.80
N LEU A 8 -5.34 -12.95 12.70
CA LEU A 8 -4.30 -13.58 11.89
C LEU A 8 -2.88 -13.21 12.35
N ASP A 9 -2.74 -12.54 13.50
CA ASP A 9 -1.47 -12.09 14.09
C ASP A 9 -0.64 -11.18 13.16
N MET A 10 -1.32 -10.45 12.28
CA MET A 10 -0.65 -9.66 11.25
C MET A 10 -0.01 -8.36 11.74
N PHE A 11 -0.43 -7.87 12.90
CA PHE A 11 0.05 -6.61 13.45
C PHE A 11 1.19 -6.78 14.47
N GLY A 12 1.65 -8.01 14.73
CA GLY A 12 2.65 -8.25 15.77
C GLY A 12 3.41 -9.56 15.62
N HIS A 13 4.54 -9.55 14.90
CA HIS A 13 5.41 -10.74 14.79
C HIS A 13 6.12 -11.13 16.11
N GLN A 14 5.93 -10.38 17.20
CA GLN A 14 6.61 -10.52 18.50
C GLN A 14 5.72 -10.12 19.70
N GLY A 15 4.38 -10.21 19.58
CA GLY A 15 3.47 -9.95 20.71
C GLY A 15 2.26 -9.09 20.36
N LYS A 16 1.46 -8.75 21.38
CA LYS A 16 0.22 -7.98 21.20
C LYS A 16 0.53 -6.59 20.62
N PRO A 17 -0.18 -6.16 19.56
CA PRO A 17 -0.01 -4.82 19.03
C PRO A 17 -0.33 -3.79 20.12
N PRO A 18 0.34 -2.62 20.12
CA PRO A 18 0.00 -1.55 21.04
C PRO A 18 -1.46 -1.12 20.86
N ILE A 19 -2.15 -0.82 21.98
CA ILE A 19 -3.58 -0.44 21.96
C ILE A 19 -3.90 0.79 21.10
N TRP A 20 -2.89 1.62 20.81
CA TRP A 20 -3.03 2.82 19.98
C TRP A 20 -2.89 2.55 18.48
N LEU A 21 -2.40 1.38 18.06
CA LEU A 21 -2.05 1.10 16.67
C LEU A 21 -3.26 1.20 15.73
N THR A 22 -4.31 0.45 16.02
CA THR A 22 -5.54 0.46 15.20
C THR A 22 -6.23 1.84 15.21
N PRO A 23 -6.46 2.49 16.37
CA PRO A 23 -7.00 3.85 16.40
C PRO A 23 -6.17 4.86 15.60
N HIS A 24 -4.84 4.74 15.63
CA HIS A 24 -3.95 5.60 14.86
C HIS A 24 -4.18 5.43 13.35
N PHE A 25 -4.22 4.21 12.82
CA PHE A 25 -4.53 3.99 11.40
C PHE A 25 -5.90 4.54 11.01
N THR A 26 -6.93 4.28 11.82
CA THR A 26 -8.29 4.79 11.56
C THR A 26 -8.35 6.31 11.52
N ALA A 27 -7.65 6.99 12.43
CA ALA A 27 -7.58 8.45 12.46
C ALA A 27 -6.92 9.02 11.18
N PHE A 28 -5.84 8.39 10.69
CA PHE A 28 -5.19 8.81 9.44
C PHE A 28 -6.07 8.63 8.21
N ILE A 29 -6.76 7.49 8.09
CA ILE A 29 -7.70 7.26 6.98
C ILE A 29 -8.81 8.33 7.02
N THR A 30 -9.38 8.58 8.20
CA THR A 30 -10.45 9.56 8.38
C THR A 30 -9.99 10.98 7.99
N MET A 31 -8.78 11.37 8.40
CA MET A 31 -8.22 12.67 8.04
C MET A 31 -7.96 12.80 6.53
N LEU A 32 -7.45 11.73 5.90
CA LEU A 32 -7.13 11.73 4.46
C LEU A 32 -8.38 11.59 3.57
N ASP A 33 -9.47 11.02 4.06
CA ASP A 33 -10.71 10.88 3.27
C ASP A 33 -11.34 12.24 2.88
N GLN A 34 -11.01 13.29 3.63
CA GLN A 34 -11.40 14.67 3.31
C GLN A 34 -10.48 15.33 2.27
N HIS A 35 -9.29 14.77 2.04
CA HIS A 35 -8.33 15.34 1.10
C HIS A 35 -8.78 15.10 -0.35
N ARG A 36 -8.61 16.13 -1.18
CA ARG A 36 -8.85 16.07 -2.62
C ARG A 36 -7.55 16.46 -3.33
N PRO A 37 -6.79 15.49 -3.87
CA PRO A 37 -5.53 15.79 -4.51
C PRO A 37 -5.76 16.63 -5.76
N LEU A 38 -4.91 17.63 -5.97
CA LEU A 38 -4.91 18.49 -7.15
C LEU A 38 -3.61 18.27 -7.91
N SER A 39 -3.67 18.33 -9.25
CA SER A 39 -2.48 18.27 -10.08
C SER A 39 -1.52 19.42 -9.76
N PHE A 40 -0.23 19.16 -9.90
CA PHE A 40 0.81 20.16 -9.66
C PHE A 40 0.66 21.33 -10.64
N LYS A 41 0.78 22.57 -10.12
CA LYS A 41 0.87 23.77 -10.95
C LYS A 41 2.34 24.08 -11.22
N GLY A 42 2.75 24.08 -12.48
CA GLY A 42 4.11 24.39 -12.89
C GLY A 42 4.99 23.16 -13.09
N LYS A 43 6.25 23.21 -12.65
CA LYS A 43 7.19 22.09 -12.84
C LYS A 43 6.80 20.91 -11.97
N THR A 44 6.35 19.85 -12.63
CA THR A 44 5.95 18.60 -12.00
C THR A 44 7.17 17.80 -11.50
N PRO A 45 7.13 17.24 -10.27
CA PRO A 45 8.23 16.41 -9.77
C PRO A 45 8.27 15.06 -10.50
N LYS A 46 9.48 14.50 -10.64
CA LYS A 46 9.65 13.10 -10.99
C LYS A 46 9.14 12.24 -9.82
N ALA A 47 8.28 11.28 -10.12
CA ALA A 47 7.71 10.36 -9.15
C ALA A 47 8.07 8.91 -9.51
N HIS A 48 8.35 8.12 -8.49
CA HIS A 48 8.54 6.68 -8.62
C HIS A 48 7.55 5.98 -7.70
N ILE A 49 6.79 5.03 -8.25
CA ILE A 49 5.89 4.18 -7.50
C ILE A 49 6.41 2.75 -7.57
N ILE A 50 6.42 2.08 -6.43
CA ILE A 50 6.69 0.66 -6.34
C ILE A 50 5.38 -0.01 -5.95
N TYR A 51 4.86 -0.84 -6.84
CA TYR A 51 3.70 -1.68 -6.55
C TYR A 51 4.14 -3.06 -6.10
N THR A 52 3.33 -3.65 -5.22
CA THR A 52 3.36 -5.10 -4.97
C THR A 52 2.34 -5.76 -5.89
N HIS A 53 2.73 -6.87 -6.52
CA HIS A 53 1.79 -7.71 -7.25
C HIS A 53 0.85 -8.43 -6.28
N ASP A 54 1.43 -9.03 -5.25
CA ASP A 54 0.70 -9.84 -4.27
C ASP A 54 -0.08 -8.96 -3.29
N GLY A 55 -1.37 -9.25 -3.16
CA GLY A 55 -2.17 -8.83 -2.01
C GLY A 55 -1.95 -9.78 -0.83
N LEU A 56 -2.59 -9.47 0.28
CA LEU A 56 -2.50 -10.27 1.48
C LEU A 56 -3.07 -11.69 1.32
N PHE A 57 -4.20 -11.82 0.61
CA PHE A 57 -4.88 -13.10 0.36
C PHE A 57 -4.70 -13.50 -1.10
N LYS A 58 -3.44 -13.70 -1.47
CA LYS A 58 -3.03 -13.92 -2.86
C LYS A 58 -3.45 -15.26 -3.44
N ASN A 59 -3.63 -16.29 -2.61
CA ASN A 59 -4.07 -17.60 -3.03
C ASN A 59 -5.59 -17.69 -2.95
N ARG A 60 -6.17 -18.58 -3.78
CA ARG A 60 -7.61 -18.81 -3.81
C ARG A 60 -8.16 -19.33 -2.48
N ASP A 61 -7.37 -20.15 -1.80
CA ASP A 61 -7.79 -20.87 -0.59
C ASP A 61 -7.44 -20.12 0.70
N ASP A 62 -6.88 -18.91 0.59
CA ASP A 62 -6.55 -18.10 1.76
C ASP A 62 -7.85 -17.66 2.48
N PRO A 63 -7.86 -17.64 3.83
CA PRO A 63 -9.02 -17.22 4.59
C PRO A 63 -9.27 -15.72 4.37
N ARG A 64 -10.43 -15.37 3.80
CA ARG A 64 -10.78 -13.97 3.48
C ARG A 64 -11.76 -13.40 4.52
N PRO A 65 -11.61 -12.12 4.89
CA PRO A 65 -12.62 -11.45 5.70
C PRO A 65 -13.89 -11.22 4.89
N GLU A 66 -15.03 -11.22 5.57
CA GLU A 66 -16.24 -10.62 5.03
C GLU A 66 -16.03 -9.10 4.90
N ILE A 67 -16.28 -8.55 3.71
CA ILE A 67 -16.21 -7.10 3.47
C ILE A 67 -17.52 -6.48 3.96
N ARG A 68 -17.42 -5.57 4.93
CA ARG A 68 -18.55 -4.87 5.52
C ARG A 68 -18.69 -3.45 4.95
N PRO A 69 -19.89 -2.82 4.99
CA PRO A 69 -20.09 -1.48 4.45
C PRO A 69 -19.26 -0.38 5.12
N ASP A 70 -18.85 -0.59 6.36
CA ASP A 70 -18.03 0.31 7.17
C ASP A 70 -16.52 0.08 7.00
N ASP A 71 -16.11 -0.94 6.25
CA ASP A 71 -14.70 -1.20 6.01
C ASP A 71 -14.11 -0.12 5.08
N PRO A 72 -12.88 0.37 5.37
CA PRO A 72 -12.22 1.35 4.51
C PRO A 72 -12.04 0.83 3.09
N ARG A 73 -12.32 1.67 2.10
CA ARG A 73 -12.18 1.34 0.67
C ARG A 73 -10.77 0.83 0.34
N GLU A 74 -9.78 1.38 1.04
CA GLU A 74 -8.36 1.10 0.91
C GLU A 74 -8.02 -0.34 1.22
N MET A 75 -8.82 -1.01 2.05
CA MET A 75 -8.57 -2.40 2.36
C MET A 75 -8.72 -3.31 1.14
N THR A 76 -9.60 -2.95 0.20
CA THR A 76 -9.84 -3.75 -1.02
C THR A 76 -8.56 -3.98 -1.83
N TRP A 77 -7.69 -2.97 -1.94
CA TRP A 77 -6.45 -3.09 -2.71
C TRP A 77 -5.29 -3.70 -1.92
N LEU A 78 -5.39 -3.76 -0.59
CA LEU A 78 -4.43 -4.50 0.26
C LEU A 78 -4.72 -6.01 0.25
N LEU A 79 -6.00 -6.40 0.18
CA LEU A 79 -6.40 -7.80 0.23
C LEU A 79 -6.16 -8.57 -1.07
N ASN A 80 -6.35 -7.91 -2.22
CA ASN A 80 -6.38 -8.58 -3.52
C ASN A 80 -5.09 -8.36 -4.30
N ASN A 81 -4.73 -9.34 -5.14
CA ASN A 81 -3.62 -9.18 -6.07
C ASN A 81 -3.90 -8.01 -7.01
N ARG A 82 -2.87 -7.19 -7.20
CA ARG A 82 -2.94 -6.04 -8.10
C ARG A 82 -2.81 -6.53 -9.54
N THR A 83 -3.71 -6.04 -10.39
CA THR A 83 -3.70 -6.30 -11.84
C THR A 83 -3.38 -5.05 -12.66
N ASP A 84 -3.52 -3.87 -12.06
CA ASP A 84 -3.23 -2.58 -12.69
C ASP A 84 -1.95 -1.95 -12.12
N PHE A 85 -0.96 -1.79 -13.00
CA PHE A 85 0.35 -1.17 -12.76
C PHE A 85 0.55 0.09 -13.62
N SER A 86 -0.52 0.69 -14.13
CA SER A 86 -0.46 1.85 -15.03
C SER A 86 0.02 3.13 -14.35
N GLY A 87 -0.01 3.19 -13.01
CA GLY A 87 0.26 4.36 -12.18
C GLY A 87 -0.98 4.95 -11.51
N GLY A 88 -2.19 4.50 -11.89
CA GLY A 88 -3.45 4.94 -11.28
C GLY A 88 -3.59 6.46 -11.20
N GLY A 89 -4.10 6.96 -10.06
CA GLY A 89 -4.29 8.40 -9.84
C GLY A 89 -3.00 9.23 -9.92
N TRP A 90 -1.83 8.64 -9.64
CA TRP A 90 -0.57 9.37 -9.77
C TRP A 90 -0.28 9.80 -11.21
N LEU A 91 -0.69 8.99 -12.19
CA LEU A 91 -0.56 9.35 -13.60
C LEU A 91 -1.26 10.67 -13.92
N THR A 92 -2.43 10.91 -13.31
CA THR A 92 -3.18 12.17 -13.48
C THR A 92 -2.58 13.36 -12.73
N LEU A 93 -1.79 13.10 -11.68
CA LEU A 93 -1.17 14.14 -10.86
C LEU A 93 0.16 14.61 -11.45
N VAL A 94 0.97 13.68 -11.96
CA VAL A 94 2.34 13.97 -12.41
C VAL A 94 2.58 13.77 -13.92
N GLY A 95 1.66 13.17 -14.66
CA GLY A 95 1.86 12.86 -16.08
C GLY A 95 2.74 11.62 -16.31
N ARG A 96 2.64 11.05 -17.51
CA ARG A 96 3.34 9.80 -17.86
C ARG A 96 4.86 9.99 -17.90
N GLU A 97 5.30 11.14 -18.38
CA GLU A 97 6.69 11.50 -18.58
C GLU A 97 7.47 11.66 -17.27
N ASN A 98 6.77 11.99 -16.17
CA ASN A 98 7.38 12.16 -14.85
C ASN A 98 7.19 10.94 -13.95
N LEU A 99 6.40 9.94 -14.38
CA LEU A 99 6.07 8.77 -13.56
C LEU A 99 6.84 7.53 -14.02
N ARG A 100 7.59 6.93 -13.10
CA ARG A 100 8.17 5.60 -13.24
C ARG A 100 7.48 4.62 -12.31
N VAL A 101 7.22 3.42 -12.81
CA VAL A 101 6.56 2.34 -12.06
C VAL A 101 7.51 1.15 -11.97
N GLY A 102 7.79 0.74 -10.75
CA GLY A 102 8.41 -0.55 -10.42
C GLY A 102 7.37 -1.52 -9.88
N VAL A 103 7.59 -2.82 -10.11
CA VAL A 103 6.74 -3.89 -9.58
C VAL A 103 7.63 -4.87 -8.83
N MET A 104 7.16 -5.30 -7.66
CA MET A 104 7.80 -6.32 -6.84
C MET A 104 6.82 -7.44 -6.53
N ASP A 105 7.33 -8.65 -6.46
CA ASP A 105 6.60 -9.79 -5.90
C ASP A 105 6.70 -9.68 -4.37
N ASN A 106 5.59 -9.93 -3.67
CA ASN A 106 5.42 -9.91 -2.20
C ASN A 106 4.96 -8.58 -1.56
N TYR A 107 3.96 -8.68 -0.67
CA TYR A 107 3.37 -7.60 0.12
C TYR A 107 4.27 -7.12 1.28
N THR A 108 5.19 -7.95 1.78
CA THR A 108 6.13 -7.58 2.86
C THR A 108 7.38 -6.88 2.32
N MET A 109 7.20 -5.73 1.67
CA MET A 109 8.32 -4.97 1.06
C MET A 109 9.42 -4.61 2.07
N LEU A 110 9.05 -4.30 3.31
CA LEU A 110 9.99 -3.84 4.35
C LEU A 110 10.20 -4.86 5.48
N GLY A 111 9.35 -5.89 5.56
CA GLY A 111 9.36 -6.85 6.67
C GLY A 111 10.41 -7.95 6.56
N VAL A 112 10.98 -8.15 5.38
CA VAL A 112 12.01 -9.18 5.11
C VAL A 112 13.28 -8.49 4.59
N PRO A 113 14.48 -8.79 5.14
CA PRO A 113 15.72 -8.11 4.77
C PRO A 113 15.99 -8.10 3.25
N GLU A 114 15.72 -9.20 2.55
CA GLU A 114 15.90 -9.30 1.10
C GLU A 114 14.99 -8.32 0.33
N ASN A 115 13.72 -8.20 0.74
CA ASN A 115 12.77 -7.28 0.10
C ASN A 115 13.11 -5.82 0.43
N ALA A 116 13.55 -5.55 1.66
CA ALA A 116 13.99 -4.23 2.07
C ALA A 116 15.23 -3.79 1.25
N GLN A 117 16.13 -4.73 0.97
CA GLN A 117 17.31 -4.52 0.13
C GLN A 117 16.92 -4.20 -1.31
N LYS A 118 15.99 -4.95 -1.92
CA LYS A 118 15.43 -4.64 -3.25
C LYS A 118 14.75 -3.26 -3.28
N THR A 119 13.97 -2.94 -2.24
CA THR A 119 13.31 -1.63 -2.10
C THR A 119 14.33 -0.50 -2.01
N ARG A 120 15.42 -0.68 -1.24
CA ARG A 120 16.53 0.26 -1.14
C ARG A 120 17.16 0.53 -2.51
N ASP A 121 17.45 -0.51 -3.27
CA ASP A 121 18.12 -0.37 -4.56
C ASP A 121 17.20 0.30 -5.60
N LEU A 122 15.89 0.05 -5.56
CA LEU A 122 14.89 0.78 -6.35
C LEU A 122 14.83 2.27 -5.99
N ILE A 123 14.85 2.60 -4.69
CA ILE A 123 14.87 4.00 -4.23
C ILE A 123 16.17 4.68 -4.66
N ALA A 124 17.33 4.01 -4.51
CA ALA A 124 18.62 4.55 -4.90
C ALA A 124 18.67 4.84 -6.42
N GLY A 125 18.20 3.92 -7.25
CA GLY A 125 18.13 4.11 -8.70
C GLY A 125 17.13 5.19 -9.14
N ALA A 126 16.13 5.49 -8.31
CA ALA A 126 15.17 6.56 -8.56
C ALA A 126 15.72 7.97 -8.29
N LEU A 127 16.74 8.06 -7.41
CA LEU A 127 17.35 9.31 -6.96
C LEU A 127 18.65 9.67 -7.71
N ALA A 128 19.25 8.72 -8.43
CA ALA A 128 20.41 8.93 -9.29
C ALA A 128 20.05 9.61 -10.62
#